data_AF-A0A914Y709-F1
#
_entry.id   AF-A0A914Y709-F1
#
_cell.length_a   1.000
_cell.length_b   1.000
_cell.length_c   1.000
_cell.angle_alpha   90.00
_cell.angle_beta   90.00
_cell.angle_gamma   90.00
#
_symmetry.space_group_name_H-M   'P 1'
#
loop_
_entity.id
_entity.type
_entity.pdbx_description
1 polymer ?
#
loop_
_entity_poly.entity_id
_entity_poly.type
_entity_poly.pdbx_seq_one_letter_code
_entity_poly.pdbx_strand_id
1 'polypeptide(L)' 'MGANQTATVRFSTAQRDVSSGRNEKERHQIATVAYEYLQVPLSESVARRNPLGFQVIRYDLAADLSR' A
#
# COMPACT_ATOMS: atom_id res chain seq x y z
N MET A 1 18.31 5.56 16.63
CA MET A 1 17.20 4.81 16.02
C MET A 1 16.44 5.80 15.16
N GLY A 2 16.72 5.79 13.86
CA GLY A 2 16.37 6.86 12.93
C GLY A 2 14.93 6.76 12.44
N ALA A 3 14.33 7.93 12.22
CA ALA A 3 13.08 8.25 11.53
C ALA A 3 12.02 7.13 11.51
N ASN A 4 10.92 7.33 12.25
CA ASN A 4 9.70 6.53 12.18
C ASN A 4 9.44 6.10 10.74
N GLN A 5 9.70 4.83 10.41
CA GLN A 5 9.59 4.31 9.05
C GLN A 5 8.10 4.07 8.74
N THR A 6 7.34 5.15 8.79
CA THR A 6 5.90 5.18 8.65
C THR A 6 5.54 6.15 7.53
N ALA A 7 4.72 5.71 6.60
CA ALA A 7 4.17 6.51 5.51
C ALA A 7 2.65 6.59 5.65
N THR A 8 2.07 7.74 5.30
CA THR A 8 0.63 7.90 5.12
C THR A 8 0.35 8.03 3.64
N VAL A 9 -0.53 7.19 3.10
CA VAL A 9 -0.85 7.09 1.67
C VAL A 9 -2.35 7.36 1.49
N ARG A 10 -2.69 8.46 0.83
CA ARG A 10 -4.08 8.78 0.46
C ARG A 10 -4.36 8.24 -0.95
N PHE A 11 -5.41 7.46 -1.11
CA PHE A 11 -5.77 6.88 -2.40
C PHE A 11 -7.29 6.76 -2.57
N SER A 12 -7.71 6.71 -3.83
CA SER A 12 -9.11 6.49 -4.22
C SER A 12 -9.25 5.13 -4.88
N THR A 13 -10.27 4.38 -4.52
CA THR A 13 -10.64 3.14 -5.21
C THR A 13 -11.97 3.31 -5.94
N ALA A 14 -11.98 3.00 -7.23
CA ALA A 14 -13.19 2.90 -8.03
C ALA A 14 -13.41 1.44 -8.41
N GLN A 15 -14.50 0.84 -7.94
CA GLN A 15 -14.89 -0.50 -8.34
C GLN A 15 -15.78 -0.39 -9.59
N ARG A 16 -15.43 -1.12 -10.64
CA ARG A 16 -16.26 -1.17 -11.85
C ARG A 16 -16.91 -2.53 -11.93
N ASP A 17 -18.24 -2.55 -11.94
CA ASP A 17 -18.98 -3.79 -12.15
C ASP A 17 -18.83 -4.21 -13.63
N VAL A 18 -18.18 -5.35 -13.86
CA VAL A 18 -17.86 -5.83 -15.22
C VAL A 18 -19.13 -6.25 -15.97
N SER A 19 -20.16 -6.71 -15.25
CA SER A 19 -21.42 -7.18 -15.82
C SER A 19 -22.37 -6.05 -16.18
N SER A 20 -22.42 -5.00 -15.36
CA SER A 20 -23.35 -3.88 -15.54
C SER A 20 -22.71 -2.65 -16.19
N GLY A 21 -21.38 -2.66 -16.37
CA GLY A 21 -20.60 -1.53 -16.90
C GLY A 21 -20.61 -0.29 -16.00
N ARG A 22 -21.26 -0.36 -14.83
CA ARG A 22 -21.51 0.75 -13.92
C ARG A 22 -20.29 0.93 -13.01
N ASN A 23 -19.79 2.16 -12.95
CA ASN A 23 -18.78 2.53 -11.98
C ASN A 23 -19.45 2.70 -10.62
N GLU A 24 -19.01 1.94 -9.63
CA GLU A 24 -19.36 2.15 -8.24
C GLU A 24 -18.74 3.47 -7.75
N LYS A 25 -19.34 4.07 -6.72
CA LYS A 25 -18.92 5.37 -6.20
C LYS A 25 -17.46 5.31 -5.74
N GLU A 26 -16.67 6.33 -6.10
CA GLU A 26 -15.28 6.45 -5.66
C GLU A 26 -15.21 6.47 -4.12
N ARG A 27 -14.35 5.62 -3.56
CA ARG A 27 -14.10 5.54 -2.12
C ARG A 27 -12.71 6.11 -1.82
N HIS A 28 -12.67 7.18 -1.05
CA HIS A 28 -11.42 7.78 -0.58
C HIS A 28 -10.96 7.10 0.72
N GLN A 29 -9.70 6.68 0.73
CA GLN A 29 -9.11 5.93 1.83
C GLN A 29 -7.70 6.45 2.13
N ILE A 30 -7.29 6.30 3.39
CA ILE A 30 -5.94 6.62 3.86
C ILE A 30 -5.36 5.35 4.45
N ALA A 31 -4.21 4.91 3.92
CA ALA A 31 -3.42 3.83 4.51
C ALA A 31 -2.26 4.42 5.31
N THR A 32 -2.10 3.98 6.56
CA THR A 32 -0.89 4.20 7.35
C THR A 32 -0.04 2.94 7.30
N VAL A 33 1.18 3.07 6.80
CA VAL A 33 2.07 1.94 6.48
C VAL A 33 3.35 2.09 7.27
N ALA A 34 3.70 1.10 8.10
CA ALA A 34 5.04 0.98 8.65
C ALA A 34 5.86 0.04 7.76
N TYR A 35 7.07 0.43 7.39
CA TYR A 35 7.91 -0.32 6.45
C TYR A 35 9.37 -0.39 6.89
N GLU A 36 10.08 -1.40 6.41
CA GLU A 36 11.53 -1.56 6.59
C GLU A 36 12.17 -2.03 5.29
N TYR A 37 13.49 -1.93 5.21
CA TYR A 37 14.29 -2.52 4.13
C TYR A 37 15.21 -3.56 4.74
N LEU A 38 15.05 -4.81 4.32
CA LEU A 38 15.86 -5.93 4.81
C LEU A 38 16.89 -6.34 3.77
N GLN A 39 18.16 -6.35 4.16
CA GLN A 39 19.22 -6.99 3.38
C GLN A 39 19.26 -8.49 3.68
N VAL A 40 18.39 -9.24 3.00
CA VAL A 40 18.41 -10.71 3.04
C VAL A 40 19.06 -11.25 1.76
N PRO A 41 19.71 -12.43 1.80
CA PRO A 41 20.14 -13.11 0.59
C PRO A 41 18.90 -13.51 -0.22
N LEU A 42 18.52 -12.66 -1.17
CA LEU A 42 17.37 -12.87 -2.05
C LEU A 42 17.76 -13.87 -3.14
N SER A 43 16.95 -14.91 -3.33
CA SER A 43 17.00 -15.69 -4.58
C SER A 43 16.75 -14.75 -5.77
N GLU A 44 17.36 -15.02 -6.92
CA GLU A 44 17.31 -14.18 -8.13
C GLU A 44 15.87 -13.77 -8.52
N SER A 45 14.91 -14.67 -8.38
CA SER A 45 13.50 -14.42 -8.69
C SER A 45 12.82 -13.44 -7.73
N VAL A 46 13.33 -13.29 -6.51
CA VAL A 46 12.85 -12.34 -5.50
C VAL A 46 13.55 -11.00 -5.67
N ALA A 47 14.86 -11.00 -5.96
CA ALA A 47 15.64 -9.80 -6.23
C ALA A 47 15.12 -8.99 -7.42
N ARG A 48 14.59 -9.64 -8.48
CA ARG A 48 13.96 -8.92 -9.60
C ARG A 48 12.69 -8.18 -9.23
N ARG A 49 11.92 -8.69 -8.27
CA ARG A 49 10.63 -8.08 -7.86
C ARG A 49 10.80 -7.09 -6.72
N ASN A 50 11.78 -7.33 -5.85
CA ASN A 50 12.07 -6.48 -4.70
C ASN A 50 13.58 -6.39 -4.48
N PRO A 51 14.30 -5.60 -5.29
CA PRO A 51 15.76 -5.52 -5.24
C PRO A 51 16.28 -4.88 -3.95
N LEU A 52 15.46 -4.10 -3.27
CA LEU A 52 15.83 -3.38 -2.04
C LEU A 52 15.34 -4.07 -0.76
N GLY A 53 14.62 -5.19 -0.88
CA GLY A 53 14.05 -5.88 0.28
C GLY A 53 13.03 -5.04 1.06
N PHE A 54 12.27 -4.18 0.38
CA PHE A 54 11.19 -3.41 0.99
C PHE A 54 10.13 -4.34 1.58
N GLN A 55 9.79 -4.14 2.83
CA GLN A 55 8.78 -4.93 3.52
C GLN A 55 7.85 -4.02 4.31
N VAL A 56 6.55 -4.27 4.20
CA VAL A 56 5.53 -3.65 5.06
C VAL A 56 5.41 -4.48 6.34
N ILE A 57 5.54 -3.83 7.49
CA ILE A 57 5.46 -4.43 8.82
C ILE A 57 4.05 -4.25 9.38
N ARG A 58 3.44 -3.08 9.12
CA ARG A 58 2.10 -2.75 9.56
C ARG A 58 1.37 -2.00 8.46
N TYR A 59 0.11 -2.35 8.29
CA TYR A 59 -0.79 -1.70 7.35
C TYR A 59 -2.11 -1.44 8.08
N ASP A 60 -2.46 -0.17 8.21
CA ASP A 60 -3.72 0.28 8.79
C ASP A 60 -4.47 1.08 7.74
N LEU A 61 -5.78 0.86 7.62
CA LEU A 61 -6.63 1.47 6.61
C LEU A 61 -7.77 2.21 7.28
N ALA A 62 -7.87 3.50 7.01
CA ALA A 62 -8.94 4.36 7.48
C ALA A 62 -9.71 4.94 6.28
N ALA A 63 -11.01 5.15 6.46
CA ALA A 63 -11.78 5.95 5.52
C ALA A 63 -11.30 7.42 5.61
N ASP A 64 -11.08 8.07 4.46
CA ASP A 64 -10.85 9.51 4.45
C ASP A 64 -12.19 10.20 4.70
N LEU A 65 -12.47 10.53 5.97
CA LEU A 65 -13.69 11.21 6.41
C LEU A 65 -13.62 12.73 6.24
N SER A 66 -12.56 13.24 5.61
CA SER A 66 -12.38 14.67 5.35
C SER A 66 -13.41 15.15 4.32
N ARG A 67 -14.56 15.64 4.79
CA ARG A 67 -15.61 16.28 4.00
C ARG A 67 -15.65 17.78 4.26
#